data_AF-A0A7X5VMD3-F1
#
_entry.id   AF-A0A7X5VMD3-F1
#
_cell.length_a   1.000
_cell.length_b   1.000
_cell.length_c   1.000
_cell.angle_alpha   90.00
_cell.angle_beta   90.00
_cell.angle_gamma   90.00
#
_symmetry.space_group_name_H-M   'P 1'
#
loop_
_entity.id
_entity.type
_entity.pdbx_description
1 polymer ?
#
loop_
_entity_poly.entity_id
_entity_poly.type
_entity_poly.pdbx_seq_one_letter_code
_entity_poly.pdbx_strand_id
1 'polypeptide(L)'
;MDSNERFARTAVRRKNLFLVLSLAGVVVGLGLAVWFGYRRWADPSAGSGLAFVVVVLVLLNARANLRQYRFAVALERLLERGRD
;
A
#
# COMPACT_ATOMS: atom_id res chain seq x y z
N MET A 1 -0.59 -24.74 -22.31
CA MET A 1 0.08 -24.31 -21.06
C MET A 1 -0.21 -22.83 -20.87
N ASP A 2 -1.18 -22.58 -20.00
CA ASP A 2 -2.07 -21.43 -20.06
C ASP A 2 -1.44 -20.12 -19.61
N SER A 3 -1.70 -19.06 -20.37
CA SER A 3 -1.27 -17.68 -20.07
C SER A 3 -1.61 -17.27 -18.62
N ASN A 4 -2.74 -17.75 -18.11
CA ASN A 4 -3.22 -17.50 -16.74
C ASN A 4 -2.26 -17.98 -15.65
N GLU A 5 -1.56 -19.12 -15.84
CA GLU A 5 -0.60 -19.63 -14.85
C GLU A 5 0.66 -18.75 -14.75
N ARG A 6 1.16 -18.24 -15.88
CA ARG A 6 2.34 -17.38 -15.90
C ARG A 6 2.05 -16.00 -15.31
N PHE A 7 0.85 -15.46 -15.55
CA PHE A 7 0.37 -14.24 -14.91
C PHE A 7 0.21 -14.42 -13.39
N ALA A 8 -0.43 -15.51 -12.96
CA ALA A 8 -0.60 -15.81 -11.54
C ALA A 8 0.74 -15.94 -10.81
N ARG A 9 1.71 -16.67 -11.39
CA ARG A 9 3.04 -16.87 -10.80
C ARG A 9 3.85 -15.58 -10.70
N THR A 10 3.71 -14.69 -11.68
CA THR A 10 4.40 -13.38 -11.67
C THR A 10 3.76 -12.41 -10.66
N ALA A 11 2.44 -12.43 -10.54
CA ALA A 11 1.70 -11.63 -9.56
C ALA A 11 2.05 -12.06 -8.11
N VAL A 12 2.12 -13.37 -7.85
CA VAL A 12 2.52 -13.92 -6.54
C VAL A 12 3.97 -13.56 -6.19
N ARG A 13 4.88 -13.57 -7.16
CA ARG A 13 6.30 -13.26 -6.94
C ARG A 13 6.54 -11.80 -6.52
N ARG A 14 5.64 -10.87 -6.85
CA ARG A 14 5.71 -9.44 -6.48
C ARG A 14 4.94 -9.10 -5.20
N LYS A 15 4.36 -10.08 -4.49
CA LYS A 15 3.56 -9.84 -3.27
C LYS A 15 4.34 -9.06 -2.20
N ASN A 16 5.61 -9.40 -1.99
CA ASN A 16 6.44 -8.72 -1.00
C ASN A 16 6.76 -7.27 -1.39
N LEU A 17 6.81 -6.96 -2.69
CA LEU A 17 7.04 -5.61 -3.19
C LEU A 17 5.87 -4.68 -2.80
N PHE A 18 4.62 -5.15 -2.96
CA PHE A 18 3.43 -4.41 -2.56
C PHE A 18 3.37 -4.16 -1.05
N LEU A 19 3.82 -5.13 -0.25
CA LEU A 19 3.86 -5.02 1.20
C LEU A 19 4.89 -3.99 1.66
N VAL A 20 6.10 -4.02 1.10
CA VAL A 20 7.15 -3.02 1.37
C VAL A 20 6.70 -1.62 0.93
N LEU A 21 6.08 -1.47 -0.24
CA LEU A 21 5.58 -0.18 -0.72
C LEU A 21 4.45 0.37 0.16
N SER A 22 3.58 -0.51 0.66
CA SER A 22 2.53 -0.15 1.61
C SER A 22 3.12 0.34 2.94
N LEU A 23 4.09 -0.38 3.49
CA LEU A 23 4.77 -0.01 4.73
C LEU A 23 5.53 1.32 4.58
N ALA A 24 6.25 1.50 3.47
CA ALA A 24 6.95 2.75 3.16
C ALA A 24 5.98 3.95 3.08
N GLY A 25 4.82 3.76 2.42
CA GLY A 25 3.77 4.78 2.37
C GLY A 25 3.22 5.14 3.76
N VAL A 26 3.00 4.15 4.62
CA VAL A 26 2.55 4.38 6.01
C VAL A 26 3.60 5.17 6.81
N VAL A 27 4.88 4.83 6.70
CA VAL A 27 5.98 5.53 7.39
C VAL A 27 6.07 7.00 6.94
N VAL A 28 6.03 7.23 5.62
CA VAL A 28 6.05 8.59 5.06
C VAL A 28 4.81 9.38 5.45
N GLY A 29 3.63 8.76 5.40
CA GLY A 29 2.37 9.37 5.81
C GLY A 29 2.35 9.76 7.28
N LEU A 30 2.83 8.88 8.17
CA LEU A 30 2.99 9.17 9.60
C LEU A 30 4.00 10.29 9.84
N GLY A 31 5.16 10.27 9.16
CA GLY A 31 6.17 11.32 9.28
C GLY A 31 5.62 12.69 8.87
N LEU A 32 4.89 12.75 7.76
CA LEU A 32 4.22 13.97 7.31
C LEU A 32 3.11 14.40 8.28
N ALA A 33 2.30 13.47 8.79
CA ALA A 33 1.25 13.79 9.75
C ALA A 33 1.80 14.37 11.06
N VAL A 34 2.89 13.80 11.59
CA VAL A 34 3.57 14.32 12.78
C VAL A 34 4.20 15.69 12.48
N TRP A 35 4.88 15.83 11.35
CA TRP A 35 5.52 17.09 10.94
C TRP A 35 4.50 18.22 10.76
N PHE A 36 3.42 17.98 10.01
CA PHE A 36 2.38 18.98 9.79
C PHE A 36 1.54 19.21 11.05
N GLY A 37 1.31 18.20 11.89
CA GLY A 37 0.65 18.34 13.19
C GLY A 37 1.45 19.26 14.13
N TYR A 38 2.76 19.03 14.23
CA TYR A 38 3.67 19.90 14.99
C TYR A 38 3.71 21.31 14.42
N ARG A 39 3.81 21.44 13.09
CA ARG A 39 3.84 22.75 12.42
C ARG A 39 2.51 23.51 12.54
N ARG A 40 1.36 22.82 12.55
CA ARG A 40 0.03 23.39 12.77
C ARG A 40 -0.13 23.90 14.20
N TRP A 41 0.46 23.21 15.17
CA TRP A 41 0.49 23.62 16.57
C TRP A 41 1.40 24.84 16.78
N ALA A 42 2.53 24.91 16.07
CA ALA A 42 3.46 26.03 16.12
C ALA A 42 2.99 27.27 15.32
N ASP A 43 2.36 27.08 14.15
CA ASP A 43 1.89 28.15 13.27
C ASP A 43 0.51 27.84 12.64
N PRO A 44 -0.58 28.47 13.10
CA PRO A 44 -1.92 28.16 12.64
C PRO A 44 -2.26 28.66 11.23
N SER A 45 -1.43 29.53 10.64
CA SER A 45 -1.66 30.18 9.34
C SER A 45 -1.05 29.41 8.16
N ALA A 46 -0.23 28.38 8.42
CA ALA A 46 0.39 27.57 7.38
C ALA A 46 -0.68 26.70 6.70
N GLY A 47 -1.14 27.11 5.51
CA GLY A 47 -2.15 26.42 4.71
C GLY A 47 -1.90 24.91 4.58
N SER A 48 -2.69 24.13 5.31
CA SER A 48 -2.46 22.68 5.55
C SER A 48 -3.29 21.76 4.65
N GLY A 49 -4.14 22.31 3.76
CA GLY A 49 -5.08 21.53 2.95
C GLY A 49 -4.40 20.59 1.94
N LEU A 50 -3.40 21.08 1.21
CA LEU A 50 -2.65 20.29 0.21
C LEU A 50 -1.86 19.14 0.84
N ALA A 51 -1.26 19.39 2.01
CA ALA A 51 -0.52 18.38 2.77
C ALA A 51 -1.41 17.22 3.22
N PHE A 52 -2.63 17.54 3.69
CA PHE A 52 -3.60 16.53 4.08
C PHE A 52 -3.99 15.64 2.89
N VAL A 53 -4.23 16.23 1.72
CA VAL A 53 -4.56 15.48 0.49
C VAL A 53 -3.42 14.54 0.11
N VAL A 54 -2.16 15.00 0.17
CA VAL A 54 -0.99 14.15 -0.13
C VAL A 54 -0.89 12.97 0.84
N VAL A 55 -1.04 13.22 2.15
CA VAL A 55 -1.03 12.16 3.17
C VAL A 55 -2.14 11.14 2.93
N VAL A 56 -3.36 11.61 2.64
CA VAL A 56 -4.50 10.73 2.31
C VAL A 56 -4.21 9.91 1.05
N LEU A 57 -3.69 10.51 -0.02
CA LEU A 57 -3.35 9.79 -1.25
C LEU A 57 -2.29 8.72 -1.01
N VAL A 58 -1.26 9.00 -0.22
CA VAL A 58 -0.22 8.03 0.15
C VAL A 58 -0.82 6.86 0.95
N LEU A 59 -1.67 7.14 1.94
CA LEU A 59 -2.34 6.12 2.74
C LEU A 59 -3.32 5.28 1.91
N LEU A 60 -4.07 5.91 0.99
CA LEU A 60 -4.97 5.21 0.07
C LEU A 60 -4.18 4.30 -0.89
N ASN A 61 -3.03 4.77 -1.39
CA ASN A 61 -2.14 3.96 -2.23
C ASN A 61 -1.61 2.75 -1.44
N ALA A 62 -1.15 2.96 -0.20
CA ALA A 62 -0.72 1.89 0.69
C ALA A 62 -1.83 0.86 0.92
N ARG A 63 -3.08 1.30 1.15
CA ARG A 63 -4.25 0.41 1.32
C ARG A 63 -4.58 -0.38 0.05
N ALA A 64 -4.45 0.24 -1.13
CA ALA A 64 -4.67 -0.44 -2.40
C ALA A 64 -3.64 -1.57 -2.62
N ASN A 65 -2.36 -1.29 -2.34
CA ASN A 65 -1.28 -2.28 -2.41
C ASN A 65 -1.50 -3.44 -1.43
N LEU A 66 -1.94 -3.16 -0.21
CA LEU A 66 -2.28 -4.17 0.81
C LEU A 66 -3.44 -5.07 0.35
N ARG A 67 -4.44 -4.50 -0.33
CA ARG A 67 -5.55 -5.27 -0.89
C ARG A 67 -5.08 -6.21 -2.00
N GLN A 68 -4.25 -5.72 -2.93
CA GLN A 68 -3.64 -6.56 -3.96
C GLN A 68 -2.80 -7.70 -3.38
N TYR A 69 -2.03 -7.43 -2.32
CA TYR A 69 -1.31 -8.47 -1.59
C TYR A 69 -2.24 -9.57 -1.06
N ARG A 70 -3.33 -9.19 -0.37
CA ARG A 70 -4.30 -10.15 0.17
C ARG A 70 -4.97 -10.99 -0.93
N PHE A 71 -5.30 -10.38 -2.07
CA PHE A 71 -5.82 -11.11 -3.22
C PHE A 71 -4.80 -12.09 -3.80
N ALA A 72 -3.54 -11.69 -3.95
CA ALA A 72 -2.48 -12.57 -4.44
C ALA A 72 -2.25 -13.78 -3.52
N VAL A 73 -2.27 -13.58 -2.19
CA VAL A 73 -2.16 -14.66 -1.20
C VAL A 73 -3.38 -15.59 -1.23
N ALA A 74 -4.59 -15.05 -1.36
CA ALA A 74 -5.80 -15.87 -1.46
C ALA A 74 -5.77 -16.73 -2.74
N LEU A 75 -5.33 -16.16 -3.87
CA LEU A 75 -5.18 -16.87 -5.13
C LEU A 75 -4.11 -17.96 -5.06
N GLU A 76 -2.97 -17.70 -4.42
CA GLU A 76 -1.91 -18.69 -4.18
C GLU A 76 -2.43 -19.90 -3.40
N ARG A 77 -3.16 -19.68 -2.30
CA ARG A 77 -3.76 -20.75 -1.50
C ARG A 77 -4.80 -21.58 -2.26
N LEU A 78 -5.59 -20.94 -3.13
CA LEU A 78 -6.56 -21.65 -3.97
C LEU A 78 -5.87 -22.52 -5.03
N LEU A 79 -4.78 -22.02 -5.62
CA LEU A 79 -3.97 -22.77 -6.60
C LEU A 79 -3.20 -23.93 -5.97
N GLU A 80 -2.75 -23.79 -4.73
CA GLU A 80 -2.14 -24.90 -3.97
C GLU A 80 -3.19 -25.99 -3.69
N ARG A 81 -4.38 -25.60 -3.23
CA ARG A 81 -5.46 -26.55 -2.87
C ARG A 81 -6.09 -27.29 -4.05
N GLY A 82 -6.02 -26.74 -5.26
CA GLY A 82 -6.52 -27.41 -6.47
C GLY A 82 -5.50 -28.36 -7.11
N ARG A 83 -4.30 -28.50 -6.54
CA ARG A 83 -3.23 -29.40 -7.02
C ARG A 83 -3.17 -30.71 -6.22
N ASP A 84 -3.89 -30.79 -5.10
CA ASP A 84 -4.09 -31.98 -4.26
C ASP A 84 -5.38 -32.72 -4.67
#